data_AF-A0A2U3XGR8-F1
#
_entry.id   AF-A0A2U3XGR8-F1
#
_cell.length_a   1.000
_cell.length_b   1.000
_cell.length_c   1.000
_cell.angle_alpha   90.00
_cell.angle_beta   90.00
_cell.angle_gamma   90.00
#
_symmetry.space_group_name_H-M   'P 1'
#
loop_
_entity.id
_entity.type
_entity.pdbx_description
1 polymer ?
#
loop_
_entity_poly.entity_id
_entity_poly.type
_entity_poly.pdbx_seq_one_letter_code
_entity_poly.pdbx_strand_id
1 'polypeptide(L)'
;MISKWPVKCYVLTSLISFSSYLPGWRGTLLGIAMATVNAMITEYGCSLEDIIVVLGPSVGPCCFTLPRESAKGFHNLDPECVRLFDSPNPCVDIRKATRILLERGGILPQNIQDLNQDLNLCTSCHPDKFFSHVRDGLNFGTQIGFISIRE
;
A
#
# COMPACT_ATOMS: atom_id res chain seq x y z
N MET A 1 13.24 34.82 -8.49
CA MET A 1 12.69 33.65 -9.20
C MET A 1 13.46 32.44 -8.73
N ILE A 2 12.89 31.67 -7.79
CA ILE A 2 13.50 30.43 -7.31
C ILE A 2 13.34 29.43 -8.46
N SER A 3 14.45 28.96 -9.02
CA SER A 3 14.48 27.90 -10.02
C SER A 3 13.75 26.67 -9.45
N LYS A 4 12.62 26.29 -10.05
CA LYS A 4 11.97 24.99 -9.83
C LYS A 4 12.90 23.90 -10.35
N TRP A 5 13.84 23.46 -9.54
CA TRP A 5 14.43 22.14 -9.74
C TRP A 5 13.32 21.12 -9.44
N PRO A 6 13.15 20.05 -10.24
CA PRO A 6 12.16 19.01 -9.95
C PRO A 6 12.60 18.28 -8.68
N VAL A 7 12.10 18.72 -7.53
CA VAL A 7 12.31 18.04 -6.25
C VAL A 7 11.33 16.88 -6.23
N LYS A 8 11.82 15.68 -6.52
CA LYS A 8 11.03 14.46 -6.40
C LYS A 8 10.67 14.26 -4.93
N CYS A 9 9.37 14.29 -4.62
CA CYS A 9 8.85 14.01 -3.29
C CYS A 9 8.56 12.51 -3.16
N TYR A 10 9.15 11.84 -2.18
CA TYR A 10 8.99 10.39 -2.04
C TYR A 10 8.03 10.04 -0.90
N VAL A 11 7.07 9.16 -1.18
CA VAL A 11 6.15 8.59 -0.18
C VAL A 11 6.39 7.09 -0.11
N LEU A 12 6.88 6.61 1.04
CA LEU A 12 6.96 5.19 1.33
C LEU A 12 5.68 4.76 2.02
N THR A 13 4.91 3.88 1.39
CA THR A 13 3.75 3.27 2.06
C THR A 13 4.11 1.85 2.51
N SER A 14 4.28 1.69 3.81
CA SER A 14 4.21 0.37 4.43
C SER A 14 2.74 0.01 4.60
N LEU A 15 2.21 -0.86 3.73
CA LEU A 15 0.79 -1.25 3.71
C LEU A 15 0.33 -2.06 4.94
N ILE A 16 1.20 -2.24 5.94
CA ILE A 16 0.93 -3.01 7.14
C ILE A 16 1.37 -2.19 8.35
N SER A 17 0.58 -1.17 8.71
CA SER A 17 0.55 -0.70 10.10
C SER A 17 -0.67 -1.35 10.75
N PHE A 18 -0.45 -2.45 11.47
CA PHE A 18 -1.47 -3.01 12.36
C PHE A 18 -1.37 -2.23 13.67
N SER A 19 -2.25 -1.25 13.83
CA SER A 19 -2.67 -0.83 15.16
C SER A 19 -3.72 -1.84 15.64
N SER A 20 -3.70 -2.19 16.93
CA SER A 20 -4.71 -3.04 17.59
C SER A 20 -6.15 -2.57 17.35
N TYR A 21 -6.33 -1.32 16.91
CA TYR A 21 -7.62 -0.68 16.65
C TYR A 21 -7.99 -0.59 15.16
N LEU A 22 -7.03 -0.72 14.22
CA LEU A 22 -7.30 -0.63 12.78
C LEU A 22 -6.46 -1.67 12.01
N PRO A 23 -7.09 -2.74 11.50
CA PRO A 23 -6.43 -3.67 10.58
C PRO A 23 -5.92 -2.92 9.35
N GLY A 24 -4.66 -3.18 8.94
CA GLY A 24 -4.02 -2.43 7.84
C GLY A 24 -4.83 -2.36 6.54
N TRP A 25 -5.62 -3.41 6.24
CA TRP A 25 -6.49 -3.45 5.07
C TRP A 25 -7.64 -2.42 5.09
N ARG A 26 -8.15 -2.04 6.28
CA ARG A 26 -9.15 -0.98 6.39
C ARG A 26 -8.55 0.37 6.02
N GLY A 27 -7.29 0.59 6.38
CA GLY A 27 -6.55 1.78 6.01
C GLY A 27 -6.42 1.97 4.49
N THR A 28 -6.28 0.88 3.74
CA THR A 28 -6.33 0.93 2.27
C THR A 28 -7.66 1.48 1.78
N LEU A 29 -8.80 0.93 2.22
CA LEU A 29 -10.12 1.40 1.78
C LEU A 29 -10.43 2.83 2.22
N LEU A 30 -9.85 3.29 3.34
CA LEU A 30 -9.94 4.67 3.80
C LEU A 30 -9.04 5.64 3.02
N GLY A 31 -8.23 5.14 2.08
CA GLY A 31 -7.39 5.97 1.22
C GLY A 31 -6.23 6.64 1.97
N ILE A 32 -5.72 6.03 3.05
CA ILE A 32 -4.63 6.62 3.87
C ILE A 32 -3.42 6.99 3.01
N ALA A 33 -3.05 6.17 2.02
CA ALA A 33 -1.95 6.48 1.10
C ALA A 33 -2.16 7.81 0.35
N MET A 34 -3.39 8.06 -0.14
CA MET A 34 -3.74 9.33 -0.78
C MET A 34 -3.86 10.47 0.22
N ALA A 35 -4.30 10.21 1.45
CA ALA A 35 -4.29 11.22 2.50
C ALA A 35 -2.85 11.71 2.80
N THR A 36 -1.87 10.78 2.80
CA THR A 36 -0.44 11.14 2.92
C THR A 36 0.04 11.97 1.73
N VAL A 37 -0.32 11.59 0.50
CA VAL A 37 -0.03 12.40 -0.71
C VAL A 37 -0.62 13.80 -0.58
N ASN A 38 -1.87 13.92 -0.14
CA ASN A 38 -2.52 15.21 0.03
C ASN A 38 -1.80 16.08 1.07
N ALA A 39 -1.35 15.48 2.18
CA ALA A 39 -0.54 16.20 3.17
C ALA A 39 0.79 16.71 2.59
N MET A 40 1.44 15.94 1.70
CA MET A 40 2.64 16.38 0.99
C MET A 40 2.37 17.61 0.11
N ILE A 41 1.20 17.65 -0.53
CA ILE A 41 0.78 18.78 -1.36
C ILE A 41 0.46 20.00 -0.49
N THR A 42 -0.33 19.83 0.57
CA THR A 42 -0.81 20.96 1.40
C THR A 42 0.29 21.54 2.28
N GLU A 43 1.09 20.70 2.94
CA GLU A 43 2.05 21.14 3.96
C GLU A 43 3.43 21.46 3.37
N TYR A 44 3.80 20.82 2.25
CA TYR A 44 5.14 20.94 1.66
C TYR A 44 5.14 21.50 0.24
N GLY A 45 3.97 21.79 -0.34
CA GLY A 45 3.85 22.38 -1.68
C GLY A 45 4.32 21.46 -2.80
N CYS A 46 4.38 20.13 -2.58
CA CYS A 46 4.70 19.17 -3.63
C CYS A 46 3.62 19.20 -4.72
N SER A 47 4.03 18.98 -5.97
CA SER A 47 3.10 18.78 -7.09
C SER A 47 2.90 17.28 -7.33
N LEU A 48 1.70 16.85 -7.73
CA LEU A 48 1.40 15.42 -8.00
C LEU A 48 2.39 14.78 -8.99
N GLU A 49 2.82 15.55 -10.00
CA GLU A 49 3.78 15.12 -11.02
C GLU A 49 5.18 14.82 -10.47
N ASP A 50 5.55 15.45 -9.35
CA ASP A 50 6.84 15.28 -8.67
C ASP A 50 6.79 14.21 -7.57
N ILE A 51 5.60 13.74 -7.19
CA ILE A 51 5.44 12.73 -6.14
C ILE A 51 5.70 11.34 -6.72
N ILE A 52 6.65 10.64 -6.11
CA ILE A 52 6.95 9.22 -6.33
C ILE A 52 6.47 8.43 -5.13
N VAL A 53 5.63 7.42 -5.36
CA VAL A 53 5.14 6.53 -4.32
C VAL A 53 5.82 5.17 -4.46
N VAL A 54 6.32 4.64 -3.36
CA VAL A 54 6.88 3.28 -3.30
C VAL A 54 5.94 2.41 -2.46
N LEU A 55 5.41 1.35 -3.06
CA LEU A 55 4.63 0.32 -2.37
C LEU A 55 5.58 -0.83 -2.03
N GLY A 56 5.91 -0.99 -0.74
CA GLY A 56 6.82 -2.03 -0.29
C GLY A 56 6.21 -3.45 -0.28
N PRO A 57 7.02 -4.45 0.13
CA PRO A 57 6.54 -5.79 0.44
C PRO A 57 5.34 -5.74 1.39
N SER A 58 4.29 -6.45 1.04
CA SER A 58 3.05 -6.55 1.81
C SER A 58 2.47 -7.95 1.65
N VAL A 59 1.41 -8.29 2.38
CA VAL A 59 0.76 -9.58 2.15
C VAL A 59 0.05 -9.54 0.79
N GLY A 60 0.32 -10.52 -0.06
CA GLY A 60 -0.28 -10.64 -1.38
C GLY A 60 -1.58 -11.45 -1.38
N PRO A 61 -2.34 -11.42 -2.49
CA PRO A 61 -3.58 -12.19 -2.65
C PRO A 61 -3.37 -13.71 -2.64
N CYS A 62 -2.12 -14.19 -2.69
CA CYS A 62 -1.79 -15.60 -2.49
C CYS A 62 -2.01 -16.08 -1.04
N CYS A 63 -1.97 -15.18 -0.07
CA CYS A 63 -2.07 -15.53 1.35
C CYS A 63 -3.12 -14.71 2.11
N PHE A 64 -3.57 -13.57 1.55
CA PHE A 64 -4.50 -12.69 2.23
C PHE A 64 -5.95 -12.96 1.82
N THR A 65 -6.73 -13.47 2.75
CA THR A 65 -8.17 -13.70 2.59
C THR A 65 -8.95 -12.90 3.61
N LEU A 66 -10.12 -12.41 3.20
CA LEU A 66 -11.08 -11.74 4.09
C LEU A 66 -12.44 -12.42 3.98
N PRO A 67 -13.31 -12.33 5.01
CA PRO A 67 -14.71 -12.68 4.84
C PRO A 67 -15.33 -11.89 3.69
N ARG A 68 -16.21 -12.52 2.89
CA ARG A 68 -16.82 -11.91 1.70
C ARG A 68 -17.35 -10.49 1.91
N GLU A 69 -18.03 -10.23 3.02
CA GLU A 69 -18.57 -8.91 3.37
C GLU A 69 -17.47 -7.84 3.50
N SER A 70 -16.30 -8.20 4.03
CA SER A 70 -15.14 -7.31 4.12
C SER A 70 -14.43 -7.14 2.77
N ALA A 71 -14.40 -8.19 1.95
CA ALA A 71 -13.82 -8.13 0.60
C ALA A 71 -14.65 -7.27 -0.38
N LYS A 72 -15.95 -7.07 -0.12
CA LYS A 72 -16.86 -6.29 -0.97
C LYS A 72 -16.37 -4.86 -1.23
N GLY A 73 -15.74 -4.22 -0.24
CA GLY A 73 -15.16 -2.87 -0.41
C GLY A 73 -14.08 -2.84 -1.49
N PHE A 74 -13.22 -3.86 -1.53
CA PHE A 74 -12.19 -4.02 -2.55
C PHE A 74 -12.77 -4.36 -3.92
N HIS A 75 -13.75 -5.26 -3.97
CA HIS A 75 -14.42 -5.61 -5.22
C HIS A 75 -15.16 -4.42 -5.85
N ASN A 76 -15.79 -3.59 -5.03
CA ASN A 76 -16.45 -2.36 -5.49
C ASN A 76 -15.46 -1.28 -5.93
N LEU A 77 -14.28 -1.24 -5.29
CA LEU A 77 -13.19 -0.38 -5.75
C LEU A 77 -12.78 -0.80 -7.15
N ASP A 78 -12.44 -2.08 -7.33
CA ASP A 78 -12.11 -2.70 -8.60
C ASP A 78 -12.24 -4.23 -8.50
N PRO A 79 -12.99 -4.91 -9.41
CA PRO A 79 -13.16 -6.35 -9.34
C PRO A 79 -11.85 -7.14 -9.38
N GLU A 80 -10.81 -6.64 -10.04
CA GLU A 80 -9.52 -7.32 -10.13
C GLU A 80 -8.73 -7.29 -8.80
N CYS A 81 -9.16 -6.49 -7.82
CA CYS A 81 -8.58 -6.52 -6.47
C CYS A 81 -9.00 -7.77 -5.68
N VAL A 82 -9.98 -8.54 -6.14
CA VAL A 82 -10.51 -9.69 -5.40
C VAL A 82 -10.60 -10.92 -6.30
N ARG A 83 -9.97 -12.01 -5.88
CA ARG A 83 -10.08 -13.32 -6.54
C ARG A 83 -11.07 -14.20 -5.79
N LEU A 84 -11.82 -15.02 -6.52
CA LEU A 84 -12.82 -15.94 -5.96
C LEU A 84 -13.87 -15.20 -5.11
N PHE A 85 -14.45 -14.11 -5.64
CA PHE A 85 -15.35 -13.24 -4.87
C PHE A 85 -16.57 -13.95 -4.27
N ASP A 86 -17.06 -15.01 -4.91
CA ASP A 86 -18.18 -15.80 -4.40
C ASP A 86 -17.81 -16.79 -3.28
N SER A 87 -16.51 -16.97 -2.98
CA SER A 87 -16.02 -17.73 -1.84
C SER A 87 -16.47 -17.10 -0.52
N PRO A 88 -16.67 -17.88 0.57
CA PRO A 88 -16.83 -17.30 1.91
C PRO A 88 -15.62 -16.47 2.34
N ASN A 89 -14.42 -16.82 1.84
CA ASN A 89 -13.17 -16.12 2.09
C ASN A 89 -12.44 -15.81 0.77
N PRO A 90 -12.80 -14.73 0.06
CA PRO A 90 -12.10 -14.32 -1.15
C PRO A 90 -10.66 -13.88 -0.87
N CYS A 91 -9.80 -14.01 -1.87
CA CYS A 91 -8.42 -13.53 -1.79
C CYS A 91 -8.36 -12.05 -2.20
N VAL A 92 -7.71 -11.21 -1.39
CA VAL A 92 -7.72 -9.75 -1.58
C VAL A 92 -6.32 -9.23 -1.90
N ASP A 93 -6.22 -8.41 -2.93
CA ASP A 93 -5.00 -7.71 -3.32
C ASP A 93 -5.02 -6.26 -2.81
N ILE A 94 -4.48 -6.08 -1.59
CA ILE A 94 -4.40 -4.76 -0.96
C ILE A 94 -3.42 -3.82 -1.67
N ARG A 95 -2.39 -4.36 -2.34
CA ARG A 95 -1.39 -3.56 -3.06
C ARG A 95 -2.03 -2.97 -4.31
N LYS A 96 -2.74 -3.80 -5.09
CA LYS A 96 -3.50 -3.35 -6.25
C LYS A 96 -4.57 -2.32 -5.88
N ALA A 97 -5.28 -2.55 -4.78
CA ALA A 97 -6.26 -1.58 -4.29
C ALA A 97 -5.63 -0.22 -3.93
N THR A 98 -4.50 -0.22 -3.20
CA THR A 98 -3.78 1.03 -2.92
C THR A 98 -3.29 1.70 -4.21
N ARG A 99 -2.75 0.94 -5.17
CA ARG A 99 -2.34 1.47 -6.47
C ARG A 99 -3.48 2.20 -7.17
N ILE A 100 -4.65 1.56 -7.28
CA ILE A 100 -5.83 2.12 -7.94
C ILE A 100 -6.28 3.41 -7.26
N LEU A 101 -6.28 3.44 -5.92
CA LEU A 101 -6.61 4.65 -5.17
C LEU A 101 -5.61 5.79 -5.42
N LEU A 102 -4.32 5.47 -5.51
CA LEU A 102 -3.28 6.46 -5.84
C LEU A 102 -3.46 7.03 -7.25
N GLU A 103 -3.69 6.17 -8.23
CA GLU A 103 -3.91 6.55 -9.63
C GLU A 103 -5.18 7.39 -9.78
N ARG A 104 -6.30 6.99 -9.14
CA ARG A 104 -7.53 7.79 -9.09
C ARG A 104 -7.34 9.14 -8.39
N GLY A 105 -6.38 9.21 -7.48
CA GLY A 105 -5.96 10.42 -6.79
C GLY A 105 -5.04 11.34 -7.62
N GLY A 106 -4.67 10.94 -8.84
CA GLY A 106 -3.88 11.75 -9.77
C GLY A 106 -2.38 11.47 -9.73
N ILE A 107 -1.91 10.48 -8.95
CA ILE A 107 -0.52 10.03 -9.06
C ILE A 107 -0.33 9.30 -10.39
N LEU A 108 0.68 9.71 -11.16
CA LEU A 108 0.97 9.10 -12.45
C LEU A 108 1.39 7.64 -12.28
N PRO A 109 0.90 6.70 -13.12
CA PRO A 109 1.26 5.29 -13.01
C PRO A 109 2.78 5.03 -13.00
N GLN A 110 3.55 5.80 -13.77
CA GLN A 110 5.02 5.70 -13.79
C GLN A 110 5.71 6.15 -12.48
N ASN A 111 5.01 6.90 -11.63
CA ASN A 111 5.50 7.38 -10.35
C ASN A 111 5.17 6.42 -9.20
N ILE A 112 4.45 5.32 -9.45
CA ILE A 112 4.14 4.29 -8.45
C ILE A 112 5.05 3.09 -8.66
N GLN A 113 5.99 2.88 -7.75
CA GLN A 113 6.95 1.79 -7.76
C GLN A 113 6.45 0.63 -6.90
N ASP A 114 5.98 -0.42 -7.56
CA ASP A 114 5.43 -1.63 -6.92
C ASP A 114 5.70 -2.92 -7.72
N LEU A 115 6.19 -2.80 -8.96
CA LEU A 115 6.46 -3.93 -9.88
C LEU A 115 7.91 -4.46 -9.81
N ASN A 116 8.81 -3.81 -9.07
CA ASN A 116 10.16 -4.34 -8.87
C ASN A 116 10.08 -5.70 -8.14
N GLN A 117 10.93 -6.66 -8.52
CA GLN A 117 10.97 -8.00 -7.93
C GLN A 117 11.11 -7.98 -6.42
N ASP A 118 11.86 -7.02 -5.86
CA ASP A 118 12.04 -6.88 -4.41
C ASP A 118 10.84 -6.20 -3.71
N LEU A 119 10.02 -5.44 -4.45
CA LEU A 119 8.86 -4.71 -3.91
C LEU A 119 7.57 -5.52 -4.00
N ASN A 120 7.44 -6.36 -5.03
CA ASN A 120 6.25 -7.18 -5.29
C ASN A 120 6.22 -8.49 -4.48
N LEU A 121 7.02 -8.60 -3.40
CA LEU A 121 7.08 -9.80 -2.58
C LEU A 121 5.89 -9.89 -1.61
N CYS A 122 5.41 -11.11 -1.38
CA CYS A 122 4.45 -11.43 -0.33
C CYS A 122 5.19 -11.66 0.99
N THR A 123 4.87 -10.89 2.02
CA THR A 123 5.50 -11.03 3.35
C THR A 123 5.21 -12.38 4.01
N SER A 124 4.05 -12.99 3.73
CA SER A 124 3.70 -14.31 4.23
C SER A 124 4.52 -15.42 3.54
N CYS A 125 4.74 -15.33 2.23
CA CYS A 125 5.45 -16.36 1.45
C CYS A 125 6.97 -16.41 1.70
N HIS A 126 7.59 -15.35 2.21
CA HIS A 126 9.05 -15.24 2.37
C HIS A 126 9.42 -15.09 3.86
N PRO A 127 9.31 -16.16 4.67
CA PRO A 127 9.61 -16.13 6.11
C PRO A 127 11.08 -15.84 6.44
N ASP A 128 11.98 -16.09 5.49
CA ASP A 128 13.41 -15.77 5.57
C ASP A 128 13.70 -14.26 5.46
N LYS A 129 12.77 -13.48 4.90
CA LYS A 129 12.94 -12.04 4.66
C LYS A 129 12.04 -11.15 5.51
N PHE A 130 10.85 -11.64 5.86
CA PHE A 130 9.77 -10.80 6.37
C PHE A 130 9.03 -11.45 7.54
N PHE A 131 8.77 -10.67 8.58
CA PHE A 131 7.73 -11.00 9.56
C PHE A 131 6.33 -10.87 8.92
N SER A 132 5.38 -11.73 9.32
CA SER A 132 4.03 -11.66 8.75
C SER A 132 2.97 -12.07 9.77
N HIS A 133 2.07 -11.14 10.11
CA HIS A 133 0.92 -11.44 10.97
C HIS A 133 0.02 -12.55 10.40
N VAL A 134 -0.16 -12.58 9.08
CA VAL A 134 -1.01 -13.59 8.42
C VAL A 134 -0.46 -15.00 8.57
N ARG A 135 0.87 -15.14 8.61
CA ARG A 135 1.56 -16.43 8.81
C ARG A 135 1.76 -16.76 10.28
N ASP A 136 2.24 -15.79 11.05
CA ASP A 136 2.80 -15.99 12.39
C ASP A 136 1.80 -15.66 13.53
N GLY A 137 0.64 -15.08 13.19
CA GLY A 137 -0.40 -14.73 14.16
C GLY A 137 -0.01 -13.56 15.07
N LEU A 138 -0.49 -13.57 16.31
CA LEU A 138 -0.35 -12.45 17.27
C LEU A 138 1.09 -12.25 17.77
N ASN A 139 1.92 -13.28 17.76
CA ASN A 139 3.28 -13.26 18.30
C ASN A 139 4.31 -13.19 17.17
N PHE A 140 4.32 -12.07 16.44
CA PHE A 140 5.22 -11.83 15.30
C PHE A 140 6.06 -10.55 15.51
N GLY A 141 7.21 -10.47 14.85
CA GLY A 141 8.02 -9.25 14.83
C GLY A 141 7.42 -8.18 13.90
N THR A 142 7.76 -6.91 14.09
CA THR A 142 7.30 -5.82 13.21
C THR A 142 8.42 -5.35 12.29
N GLN A 143 8.06 -4.97 11.06
CA GLN A 143 8.98 -4.35 10.11
C GLN A 143 8.77 -2.83 10.10
N ILE A 144 9.83 -2.06 9.85
CA ILE A 144 9.78 -0.60 9.73
C ILE A 144 10.19 -0.23 8.31
N GLY A 145 9.34 0.53 7.62
CA GLY A 145 9.72 1.29 6.43
C GLY A 145 10.08 2.71 6.82
N PHE A 146 11.25 3.18 6.41
CA PHE A 146 11.65 4.58 6.63
C PHE A 146 12.22 5.18 5.35
N ILE A 147 12.11 6.50 5.25
CA ILE A 147 12.73 7.31 4.22
C ILE A 147 13.35 8.54 4.86
N SER A 148 14.53 8.94 4.40
CA SER A 148 15.25 10.08 4.91
C SER A 148 15.96 10.82 3.78
N ILE A 149 16.00 12.14 3.88
CA ILE A 149 16.89 12.96 3.05
C ILE A 149 18.29 12.87 3.67
N ARG A 150 19.30 12.56 2.85
CA ARG A 150 20.71 12.62 3.26
C ARG A 150 21.24 14.02 2.97
N GLU A 151 21.88 14.63 3.97
CA GLU A 151 22.68 15.85 3.82
C GLU A 151 24.03 15.59 3.18
#